data_AF-A0A0A9Z2D4-F1
#
_entry.id   AF-A0A0A9Z2D4-F1
#
_cell.length_a   1.000
_cell.length_b   1.000
_cell.length_c   1.000
_cell.angle_alpha   90.00
_cell.angle_beta   90.00
_cell.angle_gamma   90.00
#
_symmetry.space_group_name_H-M   'P 1'
#
loop_
_entity.id
_entity.type
_entity.pdbx_description
1 polymer ?
#
loop_
_entity_poly.entity_id
_entity_poly.type
_entity_poly.pdbx_seq_one_letter_code
_entity_poly.pdbx_strand_id
1 'polypeptide(L)'
;MAFKIFLQLEFVDVGPHRDIVGELRKAILKKNNVKFGLYHSLYEWFNPVYMADRAKNFTTRDFVDNKIYLEMKELVNTYKPDIFWSDGEEEAPSKYWKSEEFLAWLYNSSPVKESVVVNDRWGTGTACKHGGMFTCQDRYNPGSLQNHKWENAMTIDKTTWGFCRTSNLEDYMTAQDLVDQMRQLLLVEGTLS
;
A
#
# COMPACT_ATOMS: atom_id res chain seq x y z
N MET A 1 10.57 3.34 10.82
CA MET A 1 10.70 2.28 9.81
C MET A 1 9.40 1.49 9.82
N ALA A 2 8.68 1.48 8.70
CA ALA A 2 7.43 0.74 8.53
C ALA A 2 7.69 -0.35 7.49
N PHE A 3 7.32 -1.60 7.80
CA PHE A 3 7.36 -2.69 6.84
C PHE A 3 5.97 -2.83 6.23
N LYS A 4 5.90 -2.89 4.90
CA LYS A 4 4.66 -3.17 4.14
C LYS A 4 4.73 -4.59 3.59
N ILE A 5 3.59 -5.29 3.63
CA ILE A 5 3.45 -6.65 3.12
C ILE A 5 2.41 -6.64 2.01
N PHE A 6 2.78 -7.15 0.84
CA PHE A 6 1.87 -7.40 -0.28
C PHE A 6 0.92 -8.55 0.07
N LEU A 7 -0.38 -8.33 -0.01
CA LEU A 7 -1.38 -9.29 0.47
C LEU A 7 -2.38 -9.73 -0.60
N GLN A 8 -2.62 -11.04 -0.59
CA GLN A 8 -3.85 -11.65 -1.07
C GLN A 8 -4.29 -12.64 0.02
N LEU A 9 -5.57 -12.62 0.40
CA LEU A 9 -6.13 -13.34 1.57
C LEU A 9 -6.07 -14.87 1.50
N GLU A 10 -5.45 -15.43 0.46
CA GLU A 10 -5.56 -16.84 0.13
C GLU A 10 -4.63 -17.77 0.94
N PHE A 11 -3.67 -17.27 1.72
CA PHE A 11 -2.63 -18.09 2.36
C PHE A 11 -3.10 -19.15 3.38
N VAL A 12 -4.28 -18.98 3.98
CA VAL A 12 -4.81 -19.92 4.99
C VAL A 12 -5.51 -21.10 4.31
N ASP A 13 -6.27 -20.82 3.25
CA ASP A 13 -7.06 -21.82 2.53
C ASP A 13 -6.27 -22.48 1.39
N VAL A 14 -5.31 -21.76 0.80
CA VAL A 14 -4.37 -22.27 -0.19
C VAL A 14 -2.93 -21.86 0.13
N GLY A 15 -1.99 -22.80 0.04
CA GLY A 15 -0.57 -22.54 0.27
C GLY A 15 -0.13 -22.88 1.71
N PRO A 16 0.51 -21.96 2.45
CA PRO A 16 1.23 -22.28 3.69
C PRO A 16 0.34 -22.65 4.88
N HIS A 17 -1.00 -22.49 4.77
CA HIS A 17 -1.98 -22.74 5.84
C HIS A 17 -1.66 -22.02 7.15
N ARG A 18 -1.16 -20.79 7.02
CA ARG A 18 -0.70 -19.94 8.12
C ARG A 18 -1.16 -18.51 7.93
N ASP A 19 -1.53 -17.89 9.05
CA ASP A 19 -1.74 -16.45 9.12
C ASP A 19 -0.38 -15.73 9.15
N ILE A 20 0.26 -15.62 8.00
CA ILE A 20 1.57 -14.98 7.84
C ILE A 20 1.51 -13.51 8.30
N VAL A 21 0.40 -12.82 8.05
CA VAL A 21 0.22 -11.41 8.42
C VAL A 21 0.21 -11.25 9.93
N GLY A 22 -0.62 -12.04 10.62
CA GLY A 22 -0.74 -12.00 12.07
C GLY A 22 0.54 -12.47 12.76
N GLU A 23 1.23 -13.47 12.21
CA GLU A 23 2.54 -13.89 12.69
C GLU A 23 3.60 -12.78 12.56
N LEU A 24 3.69 -12.14 11.39
CA LEU A 24 4.64 -11.06 11.15
C LEU A 24 4.31 -9.83 12.00
N ARG A 25 3.02 -9.48 12.13
CA ARG A 25 2.57 -8.45 13.07
C ARG A 25 3.03 -8.76 14.49
N LYS A 26 2.78 -9.98 14.99
CA LYS A 26 3.22 -10.40 16.34
C LYS A 26 4.74 -10.30 16.50
N ALA A 27 5.51 -10.61 15.46
CA ALA A 27 6.96 -10.47 15.48
C ALA A 27 7.41 -9.00 15.51
N ILE A 28 6.77 -8.13 14.71
CA ILE A 28 7.05 -6.69 14.66
C ILE A 28 6.72 -6.03 16.01
N LEU A 29 5.59 -6.37 16.63
CA LEU A 29 5.21 -5.79 17.92
C LEU A 29 6.13 -6.17 19.09
N LYS A 30 6.92 -7.24 18.95
CA LYS A 30 7.98 -7.59 19.92
C LYS A 30 9.22 -6.71 19.78
N LYS A 31 9.35 -5.96 18.68
CA LYS A 31 10.43 -5.02 18.44
C LYS A 31 9.97 -3.62 18.88
N ASN A 32 10.69 -3.03 19.81
CA ASN A 32 10.43 -1.65 20.20
C ASN A 32 10.63 -0.72 18.99
N ASN A 33 9.72 0.26 18.83
CA ASN A 33 9.81 1.35 17.85
C ASN A 33 9.64 1.00 16.35
N VAL A 34 9.08 -0.17 16.02
CA VAL A 34 8.70 -0.51 14.64
C VAL A 34 7.18 -0.41 14.48
N LYS A 35 6.73 0.27 13.43
CA LYS A 35 5.32 0.42 13.09
C LYS A 35 4.90 -0.64 12.08
N PHE A 36 3.68 -1.16 12.20
CA PHE A 36 3.16 -2.21 11.34
C PHE A 36 2.26 -1.62 10.25
N GLY A 37 2.65 -1.78 8.98
CA GLY A 37 1.86 -1.34 7.84
C GLY A 37 1.31 -2.51 7.02
N LEU A 38 0.21 -2.28 6.31
CA LEU A 38 -0.33 -3.19 5.31
C LEU A 38 -0.34 -2.52 3.94
N TYR A 39 0.04 -3.27 2.92
CA TYR A 39 -0.21 -2.93 1.52
C TYR A 39 -1.45 -3.70 1.05
N HIS A 40 -2.31 -3.05 0.27
CA HIS A 40 -3.51 -3.65 -0.30
C HIS A 40 -3.69 -3.21 -1.76
N SER A 41 -3.87 -4.17 -2.67
CA SER A 41 -4.21 -3.89 -4.07
C SER A 41 -5.71 -3.77 -4.21
N LEU A 42 -6.18 -2.64 -4.74
CA LEU A 42 -7.60 -2.39 -4.97
C LEU A 42 -8.16 -3.26 -6.10
N TYR A 43 -7.34 -3.62 -7.10
CA TYR A 43 -7.76 -4.49 -8.21
C TYR A 43 -7.18 -5.91 -8.09
N GLU A 44 -7.81 -6.85 -8.82
CA GLU A 44 -7.30 -8.21 -9.04
C GLU A 44 -7.35 -8.55 -10.53
N TRP A 45 -6.20 -8.86 -11.16
CA TRP A 45 -6.07 -9.03 -12.62
C TRP A 45 -7.06 -10.02 -13.24
N PHE A 46 -7.33 -11.14 -12.56
CA PHE A 46 -8.11 -12.26 -13.11
C PHE A 46 -9.41 -12.54 -12.36
N ASN A 47 -9.82 -11.65 -11.45
CA ASN A 47 -11.08 -11.83 -10.76
C ASN A 47 -12.25 -11.62 -11.73
N PRO A 48 -13.14 -12.63 -11.94
CA PRO A 48 -14.21 -12.51 -12.92
C PRO A 48 -15.21 -11.40 -12.61
N VAL A 49 -15.41 -11.05 -11.33
CA VAL A 49 -16.28 -9.95 -10.91
C VAL A 49 -15.62 -8.60 -11.22
N TYR A 50 -14.33 -8.45 -10.97
CA TYR A 50 -13.58 -7.25 -11.38
C TYR A 50 -13.62 -7.07 -12.90
N MET A 51 -13.36 -8.15 -13.66
CA MET A 51 -13.42 -8.13 -15.12
C MET A 51 -14.81 -7.76 -15.64
N ALA A 52 -15.88 -8.20 -14.96
CA ALA A 52 -17.26 -7.84 -15.31
C ALA A 52 -17.55 -6.36 -15.06
N ASP A 53 -17.10 -5.79 -13.93
CA ASP A 53 -17.23 -4.36 -13.64
C ASP A 53 -16.41 -3.52 -14.63
N ARG A 54 -15.18 -3.95 -14.92
CA ARG A 54 -14.29 -3.33 -15.92
C ARG A 54 -14.90 -3.34 -17.32
N ALA A 55 -15.50 -4.47 -17.75
CA ALA A 55 -16.19 -4.58 -19.05
C ALA A 55 -17.41 -3.65 -19.16
N LYS A 56 -17.97 -3.21 -18.02
CA LYS A 56 -19.05 -2.22 -17.93
C LYS A 56 -18.52 -0.81 -17.63
N ASN A 57 -17.23 -0.54 -17.86
CA ASN A 57 -16.58 0.74 -17.60
C ASN A 57 -16.79 1.23 -16.16
N PHE A 58 -16.76 0.33 -15.17
CA PHE A 58 -16.89 0.65 -13.74
C PHE A 58 -18.21 1.36 -13.38
N THR A 59 -19.26 1.15 -14.18
CA THR A 59 -20.62 1.65 -13.88
C THR A 59 -21.37 0.76 -12.88
N THR A 60 -21.00 -0.51 -12.79
CA THR A 60 -21.33 -1.41 -11.68
C THR A 60 -20.17 -1.46 -10.69
N ARG A 61 -20.42 -1.96 -9.48
CA ARG A 61 -19.47 -1.96 -8.36
C ARG A 61 -19.48 -3.28 -7.59
N ASP A 62 -19.94 -4.35 -8.24
CA ASP A 62 -20.17 -5.65 -7.61
C ASP A 62 -18.89 -6.21 -6.98
N PHE A 63 -17.74 -6.00 -7.62
CA PHE A 63 -16.45 -6.43 -7.11
C PHE A 63 -16.07 -5.68 -5.82
N VAL A 64 -16.27 -4.36 -5.80
CA VAL A 64 -15.90 -3.54 -4.66
C VAL A 64 -16.86 -3.76 -3.50
N ASP A 65 -18.16 -3.81 -3.76
CA ASP A 65 -19.19 -3.96 -2.73
C ASP A 65 -19.14 -5.32 -2.04
N ASN A 66 -18.87 -6.39 -2.80
CA ASN A 66 -18.95 -7.76 -2.28
C ASN A 66 -17.58 -8.37 -1.92
N LYS A 67 -16.46 -7.71 -2.28
CA LYS A 67 -15.11 -8.21 -1.97
C LYS A 67 -14.23 -7.12 -1.37
N ILE A 68 -13.75 -6.17 -2.18
CA ILE A 68 -12.65 -5.27 -1.78
C ILE A 68 -12.99 -4.44 -0.54
N TYR A 69 -14.19 -3.86 -0.48
CA TYR A 69 -14.61 -3.06 0.67
C TYR A 69 -14.67 -3.88 1.96
N LEU A 70 -15.14 -5.14 1.89
CA LEU A 70 -15.24 -6.03 3.04
C LEU A 70 -13.85 -6.50 3.49
N GLU A 71 -13.01 -6.89 2.55
CA GLU A 71 -11.63 -7.32 2.77
C GLU A 71 -10.80 -6.24 3.45
N MET A 72 -10.83 -4.99 2.94
CA MET A 72 -10.10 -3.89 3.57
C MET A 72 -10.55 -3.66 5.02
N LYS A 73 -11.86 -3.72 5.30
CA LYS A 73 -12.38 -3.60 6.66
C LYS A 73 -11.94 -4.77 7.55
N GLU A 74 -11.93 -5.98 7.03
CA GLU A 74 -11.45 -7.15 7.76
C GLU A 74 -9.97 -6.98 8.13
N LEU A 75 -9.11 -6.63 7.16
CA LEU A 75 -7.68 -6.40 7.40
C LEU A 75 -7.43 -5.35 8.49
N VAL A 76 -8.16 -4.23 8.45
CA VAL A 76 -8.07 -3.18 9.47
C VAL A 76 -8.53 -3.68 10.84
N ASN A 77 -9.67 -4.37 10.93
CA ASN A 77 -10.20 -4.84 12.20
C ASN A 77 -9.32 -5.92 12.84
N THR A 78 -8.82 -6.85 12.02
CA THR A 78 -8.01 -7.99 12.45
C THR A 78 -6.61 -7.54 12.84
N TYR A 79 -5.90 -6.85 11.95
CA TYR A 79 -4.48 -6.56 12.12
C TYR A 79 -4.17 -5.17 12.65
N LYS A 80 -5.15 -4.25 12.69
CA LYS A 80 -4.99 -2.91 13.29
C LYS A 80 -3.67 -2.22 12.87
N PRO A 81 -3.46 -1.97 11.57
CA PRO A 81 -2.21 -1.41 11.09
C PRO A 81 -2.05 0.07 11.45
N ASP A 82 -0.81 0.51 11.60
CA ASP A 82 -0.43 1.92 11.71
C ASP A 82 -0.43 2.62 10.34
N ILE A 83 -0.25 1.86 9.24
CA ILE A 83 -0.32 2.37 7.86
C ILE A 83 -1.19 1.44 7.02
N PHE A 84 -2.16 1.97 6.30
CA PHE A 84 -2.93 1.25 5.28
C PHE A 84 -2.64 1.85 3.91
N TRP A 85 -1.83 1.15 3.13
CA TRP A 85 -1.27 1.62 1.87
C TRP A 85 -1.99 0.94 0.70
N SER A 86 -2.76 1.69 -0.07
CA SER A 86 -3.50 1.18 -1.23
C SER A 86 -2.72 1.30 -2.52
N ASP A 87 -3.00 0.45 -3.50
CA ASP A 87 -2.42 0.51 -4.85
C ASP A 87 -3.42 0.05 -5.91
N GLY A 88 -3.08 0.29 -7.17
CA GLY A 88 -3.81 -0.29 -8.29
C GLY A 88 -5.16 0.40 -8.56
N GLU A 89 -5.28 1.62 -8.09
CA GLU A 89 -6.44 2.48 -8.21
C GLU A 89 -6.63 3.06 -9.62
N GLU A 90 -5.60 3.00 -10.47
CA GLU A 90 -5.47 3.83 -11.67
C GLU A 90 -6.63 3.69 -12.67
N GLU A 91 -7.20 2.49 -12.81
CA GLU A 91 -8.22 2.20 -13.83
C GLU A 91 -9.60 2.82 -13.53
N ALA A 92 -9.87 3.22 -12.28
CA ALA A 92 -11.20 3.67 -11.88
C ALA A 92 -11.20 4.81 -10.83
N PRO A 93 -12.23 5.69 -10.83
CA PRO A 93 -12.29 6.80 -9.88
C PRO A 93 -12.52 6.33 -8.44
N SER A 94 -12.19 7.19 -7.46
CA SER A 94 -12.37 6.93 -6.01
C SER A 94 -13.77 6.45 -5.65
N LYS A 95 -14.79 6.95 -6.36
CA LYS A 95 -16.19 6.57 -6.19
C LYS A 95 -16.45 5.08 -6.50
N TYR A 96 -15.81 4.53 -7.54
CA TYR A 96 -15.91 3.10 -7.83
C TYR A 96 -15.20 2.28 -6.75
N TRP A 97 -14.03 2.71 -6.29
CA TRP A 97 -13.29 2.02 -5.23
C TRP A 97 -13.91 2.12 -3.83
N LYS A 98 -14.98 2.89 -3.67
CA LYS A 98 -15.57 3.24 -2.36
C LYS A 98 -14.55 3.83 -1.39
N SER A 99 -13.56 4.53 -1.93
CA SER A 99 -12.45 5.06 -1.13
C SER A 99 -12.95 6.10 -0.15
N GLU A 100 -13.87 6.97 -0.55
CA GLU A 100 -14.45 7.98 0.34
C GLU A 100 -15.20 7.33 1.50
N GLU A 101 -16.04 6.32 1.24
CA GLU A 101 -16.77 5.59 2.28
C GLU A 101 -15.84 4.79 3.19
N PHE A 102 -14.80 4.16 2.63
CA PHE A 102 -13.81 3.40 3.38
C PHE A 102 -12.98 4.32 4.28
N LEU A 103 -12.42 5.41 3.74
CA LEU A 103 -11.62 6.36 4.48
C LEU A 103 -12.43 7.09 5.56
N ALA A 104 -13.69 7.44 5.27
CA ALA A 104 -14.60 8.00 6.27
C ALA A 104 -14.83 7.01 7.42
N TRP A 105 -15.05 5.73 7.13
CA TRP A 105 -15.14 4.71 8.18
C TRP A 105 -13.82 4.53 8.94
N LEU A 106 -12.70 4.52 8.21
CA LEU A 106 -11.35 4.32 8.75
C LEU A 106 -11.03 5.38 9.80
N TYR A 107 -11.30 6.65 9.49
CA TYR A 107 -10.97 7.79 10.37
C TYR A 107 -12.04 8.13 11.41
N ASN A 108 -13.28 7.68 11.26
CA ASN A 108 -14.33 7.98 12.23
C ASN A 108 -14.60 6.83 13.22
N SER A 109 -14.53 5.58 12.75
CA SER A 109 -15.15 4.45 13.45
C SER A 109 -14.27 3.21 13.57
N SER A 110 -13.15 3.12 12.86
CA SER A 110 -12.28 1.95 12.90
C SER A 110 -11.51 1.85 14.24
N PRO A 111 -10.98 0.67 14.59
CA PRO A 111 -10.15 0.50 15.80
C PRO A 111 -8.79 1.21 15.74
N VAL A 112 -8.41 1.77 14.60
CA VAL A 112 -7.13 2.47 14.37
C VAL A 112 -7.28 3.93 14.00
N LYS A 113 -8.50 4.48 14.12
CA LYS A 113 -8.87 5.83 13.69
C LYS A 113 -7.97 6.95 14.20
N GLU A 114 -7.38 6.79 15.39
CA GLU A 114 -6.54 7.81 16.02
C GLU A 114 -5.09 7.82 15.51
N SER A 115 -4.66 6.77 14.81
CA SER A 115 -3.24 6.57 14.49
C SER A 115 -2.94 6.16 13.06
N VAL A 116 -3.92 5.63 12.32
CA VAL A 116 -3.68 5.09 10.98
C VAL A 116 -3.34 6.19 9.98
N VAL A 117 -2.33 5.94 9.14
CA VAL A 117 -1.97 6.81 8.01
C VAL A 117 -2.24 6.08 6.70
N VAL A 118 -2.74 6.81 5.70
CA VAL A 118 -2.96 6.30 4.34
C VAL A 118 -2.11 7.06 3.33
N ASN A 119 -1.76 6.40 2.23
CA ASN A 119 -1.12 7.03 1.07
C ASN A 119 -2.15 7.79 0.21
N ASP A 120 -1.75 8.19 -1.00
CA ASP A 120 -2.52 9.00 -1.93
C ASP A 120 -3.09 8.26 -3.16
N ARG A 121 -3.13 6.92 -3.11
CA ARG A 121 -3.52 6.03 -4.22
C ARG A 121 -4.92 5.44 -4.03
N TRP A 122 -5.93 6.29 -4.08
CA TRP A 122 -7.32 5.96 -3.73
C TRP A 122 -8.31 6.11 -4.89
N GLY A 123 -7.83 6.42 -6.09
CA GLY A 123 -8.59 6.43 -7.34
C GLY A 123 -7.87 7.18 -8.43
N THR A 124 -8.36 7.08 -9.67
CA THR A 124 -7.81 7.86 -10.78
C THR A 124 -7.73 9.35 -10.42
N GLY A 125 -6.52 9.90 -10.47
CA GLY A 125 -6.27 11.32 -10.24
C GLY A 125 -6.19 11.77 -8.78
N THR A 126 -6.12 10.85 -7.81
CA THR A 126 -5.92 11.17 -6.38
C THR A 126 -4.45 11.35 -5.99
N ALA A 127 -3.53 10.73 -6.73
CA ALA A 127 -2.09 10.81 -6.47
C ALA A 127 -1.59 12.28 -6.45
N CYS A 128 -0.67 12.59 -5.53
CA CYS A 128 -0.20 13.93 -5.16
C CYS A 128 -1.29 14.92 -4.70
N LYS A 129 -2.51 14.48 -4.37
CA LYS A 129 -3.62 15.39 -4.01
C LYS A 129 -4.30 15.04 -2.69
N HIS A 130 -4.58 13.76 -2.46
CA HIS A 130 -5.39 13.32 -1.32
C HIS A 130 -4.74 12.13 -0.62
N GLY A 131 -4.27 12.31 0.61
CA GLY A 131 -3.69 11.23 1.42
C GLY A 131 -3.06 11.79 2.69
N GLY A 132 -2.84 10.94 3.70
CA GLY A 132 -2.08 11.32 4.90
C GLY A 132 -0.58 11.47 4.63
N MET A 133 -0.10 10.79 3.59
CA MET A 133 1.21 11.02 2.99
C MET A 133 1.13 10.85 1.47
N PHE A 134 1.99 11.56 0.75
CA PHE A 134 2.04 11.51 -0.71
C PHE A 134 3.10 10.53 -1.20
N THR A 135 2.71 9.66 -2.11
CA THR A 135 3.64 8.81 -2.86
C THR A 135 3.82 9.34 -4.26
N CYS A 136 2.83 10.05 -4.83
CA CYS A 136 2.85 10.67 -6.15
C CYS A 136 3.04 9.71 -7.34
N GLN A 137 4.16 9.01 -7.40
CA GLN A 137 4.50 7.99 -8.38
C GLN A 137 5.53 7.03 -7.76
N ASP A 138 5.79 5.90 -8.41
CA ASP A 138 6.84 4.98 -7.97
C ASP A 138 8.21 5.67 -7.94
N ARG A 139 9.00 5.40 -6.90
CA ARG A 139 10.34 5.98 -6.70
C ARG A 139 10.36 7.51 -6.67
N TYR A 140 9.25 8.13 -6.23
CA TYR A 140 9.11 9.58 -6.21
C TYR A 140 10.22 10.26 -5.41
N ASN A 141 10.87 11.25 -6.03
CA ASN A 141 11.84 12.13 -5.36
C ASN A 141 11.60 13.56 -5.86
N PRO A 142 11.08 14.46 -5.03
CA PRO A 142 10.73 15.82 -5.45
C PRO A 142 11.94 16.73 -5.68
N GLY A 143 13.15 16.35 -5.22
CA GLY A 143 14.36 17.16 -5.31
C GLY A 143 14.32 18.51 -4.55
N SER A 144 13.21 18.80 -3.87
CA SER A 144 12.95 20.04 -3.13
C SER A 144 12.03 19.77 -1.95
N LEU A 145 12.12 20.61 -0.92
CA LEU A 145 11.29 20.49 0.28
C LEU A 145 9.80 20.60 -0.08
N GLN A 146 9.00 19.66 0.42
CA GLN A 146 7.56 19.61 0.17
C GLN A 146 6.78 20.16 1.36
N ASN A 147 5.65 20.82 1.07
CA ASN A 147 4.73 21.34 2.09
C ASN A 147 3.78 20.27 2.67
N HIS A 148 3.85 19.05 2.13
CA HIS A 148 3.08 17.89 2.60
C HIS A 148 4.04 16.74 2.88
N LYS A 149 3.73 15.91 3.88
CA LYS A 149 4.52 14.70 4.14
C LYS A 149 4.38 13.72 2.98
N TRP A 150 5.48 13.06 2.66
CA TRP A 150 5.58 12.21 1.49
C TRP A 150 6.53 11.04 1.74
N GLU A 151 6.38 10.01 0.93
CA GLU A 151 7.10 8.75 1.04
C GLU A 151 7.71 8.38 -0.32
N ASN A 152 8.98 8.00 -0.30
CA ASN A 152 9.61 7.31 -1.41
C ASN A 152 9.44 5.80 -1.19
N ALA A 153 8.61 5.17 -2.00
CA ALA A 153 8.61 3.73 -2.17
C ALA A 153 9.60 3.39 -3.30
N MET A 154 10.66 2.64 -2.99
CA MET A 154 11.66 2.21 -3.97
C MET A 154 12.09 0.77 -3.77
N THR A 155 12.78 0.26 -4.78
CA THR A 155 13.26 -1.12 -4.85
C THR A 155 14.78 -1.14 -4.74
N ILE A 156 15.33 -2.20 -4.13
CA ILE A 156 16.78 -2.45 -4.12
C ILE A 156 17.21 -3.05 -5.46
N ASP A 157 16.40 -3.98 -6.00
CA ASP A 157 16.50 -4.38 -7.40
C ASP A 157 16.00 -3.21 -8.27
N LYS A 158 16.77 -2.78 -9.26
CA LYS A 158 16.46 -1.60 -10.08
C LYS A 158 15.24 -1.81 -10.97
N THR A 159 14.83 -3.06 -11.20
CA THR A 159 13.84 -3.44 -12.20
C THR A 159 12.56 -4.02 -11.62
N THR A 160 12.62 -4.69 -10.46
CA THR A 160 11.47 -5.41 -9.89
C THR A 160 11.19 -5.08 -8.42
N TRP A 161 9.92 -5.12 -8.04
CA TRP A 161 9.45 -5.07 -6.66
C TRP A 161 9.49 -6.43 -5.97
N GLY A 162 9.11 -7.48 -6.69
CA GLY A 162 9.09 -8.86 -6.21
C GLY A 162 10.43 -9.55 -6.40
N PHE A 163 10.62 -10.68 -5.69
CA PHE A 163 11.79 -11.53 -5.86
C PHE A 163 11.91 -12.01 -7.32
N CYS A 164 13.05 -11.73 -7.96
CA CYS A 164 13.38 -12.22 -9.29
C CYS A 164 14.62 -13.11 -9.22
N ARG A 165 14.44 -14.39 -9.56
CA ARG A 165 15.51 -15.39 -9.49
C ARG A 165 16.64 -15.15 -10.51
N THR A 166 16.35 -14.41 -11.57
CA THR A 166 17.31 -14.14 -12.66
C THR A 166 18.06 -12.82 -12.49
N SER A 167 17.78 -12.04 -11.45
CA SER A 167 18.52 -10.80 -11.17
C SER A 167 19.95 -11.11 -10.73
N ASN A 168 20.90 -10.42 -11.34
CA ASN A 168 22.34 -10.48 -11.02
C ASN A 168 22.73 -9.31 -10.10
N LEU A 169 23.96 -9.33 -9.57
CA LEU A 169 24.43 -8.30 -8.64
C LEU A 169 24.33 -6.87 -9.20
N GLU A 170 24.53 -6.71 -10.51
CA GLU A 170 24.45 -5.42 -11.21
C GLU A 170 23.02 -4.85 -11.29
N ASP A 171 22.00 -5.69 -11.18
CA ASP A 171 20.59 -5.29 -11.14
C ASP A 171 20.22 -4.69 -9.78
N TYR A 172 21.04 -4.90 -8.75
CA TYR A 172 20.83 -4.31 -7.43
C TYR A 172 21.53 -2.96 -7.29
N MET A 173 20.94 -2.10 -6.48
CA MET A 173 21.59 -0.90 -5.98
C MET A 173 22.77 -1.26 -5.08
N THR A 174 23.86 -0.51 -5.21
CA THR A 174 25.00 -0.65 -4.31
C THR A 174 24.63 -0.06 -2.93
N ALA A 175 25.40 -0.43 -1.91
CA ALA A 175 25.25 0.19 -0.59
C ALA A 175 25.42 1.72 -0.66
N GLN A 176 26.32 2.20 -1.52
CA GLN A 176 26.54 3.63 -1.73
C GLN A 176 25.30 4.31 -2.35
N ASP A 177 24.69 3.69 -3.35
CA ASP A 177 23.45 4.20 -3.95
C ASP A 177 22.34 4.35 -2.91
N LEU A 178 22.18 3.36 -2.01
CA LEU A 178 21.19 3.42 -0.94
C LEU A 178 21.49 4.53 0.08
N VAL A 179 22.75 4.73 0.44
CA VAL A 179 23.19 5.83 1.32
C VAL A 179 22.90 7.19 0.66
N ASP A 180 23.19 7.33 -0.62
CA ASP A 180 22.95 8.57 -1.36
C ASP A 180 21.45 8.87 -1.50
N GLN A 181 20.62 7.85 -1.73
CA GLN A 181 19.16 8.01 -1.69
C GLN A 181 18.70 8.48 -0.31
N MET A 182 19.09 7.79 0.77
CA MET A 182 18.72 8.18 2.14
C MET A 182 19.14 9.62 2.45
N ARG A 183 20.34 10.04 2.01
CA ARG A 183 20.82 11.41 2.19
C ARG A 183 19.94 12.42 1.46
N GLN A 184 19.56 12.15 0.22
CA GLN A 184 18.67 13.03 -0.53
C GLN A 184 17.31 13.15 0.14
N LEU A 185 16.71 12.03 0.58
CA LEU A 185 15.40 12.02 1.24
C LEU A 185 15.39 12.86 2.52
N LEU A 186 16.44 12.77 3.33
CA LEU A 186 16.57 13.58 4.55
C LEU A 186 16.61 15.09 4.27
N LEU A 187 17.23 15.51 3.15
CA LEU A 187 17.31 16.93 2.78
C LEU A 187 15.96 17.53 2.39
N VAL A 188 15.00 16.70 2.00
CA VAL A 188 13.67 17.12 1.52
C VAL A 188 12.54 16.59 2.41
N GLU A 189 12.87 16.21 3.65
CA GLU A 189 11.97 15.69 4.69
C GLU A 189 11.09 14.51 4.24
N GLY A 190 11.60 13.67 3.34
CA GLY A 190 10.95 12.45 2.89
C GLY A 190 11.14 11.29 3.86
N THR A 191 10.18 10.35 3.84
CA THR A 191 10.36 9.03 4.47
C THR A 191 10.66 7.98 3.41
N LEU A 192 11.56 7.06 3.71
CA LEU A 192 11.84 5.89 2.87
C LEU A 192 11.03 4.69 3.38
N SER A 193 10.32 4.00 2.49
CA SER A 193 9.63 2.74 2.78
C SER A 193 10.15 1.60 1.92
#